data_AF-A0A847MUU2-F1
#
_entry.id   AF-A0A847MUU2-F1
#
_cell.length_a   1.000
_cell.length_b   1.000
_cell.length_c   1.000
_cell.angle_alpha   90.00
_cell.angle_beta   90.00
_cell.angle_gamma   90.00
#
_symmetry.space_group_name_H-M   'P 1'
#
loop_
_entity.id
_entity.type
_entity.pdbx_description
1 polymer ?
#
loop_
_entity_poly.entity_id
_entity_poly.type
_entity_poly.pdbx_seq_one_letter_code
_entity_poly.pdbx_strand_id
1 'polypeptide(L)'
;MIDIKLLRENPEAVRASQRARGEDEGVVDAVLEAEQRRRSSLTAFEQLRAEQKGLGKDVARAQGEEKQALLARTKELSQQVKDLQAAADEAQ
;
A
#
# COMPACT_ATOMS: atom_id res chain seq x y z
N MET A 1 20.25 6.57 -8.77
CA MET A 1 18.84 6.13 -8.73
C MET A 1 18.14 6.76 -9.93
N ILE A 2 17.54 5.97 -10.81
CA ILE A 2 16.71 6.52 -11.91
C ILE A 2 15.49 7.21 -11.30
N ASP A 3 15.09 8.35 -11.84
CA ASP A 3 13.90 9.04 -11.38
C ASP A 3 12.64 8.23 -11.74
N ILE A 4 11.98 7.70 -10.70
CA ILE A 4 10.69 6.99 -10.84
C ILE A 4 9.60 7.90 -11.42
N LYS A 5 9.71 9.24 -11.27
CA LYS A 5 8.80 10.17 -11.96
C LYS A 5 8.98 10.06 -13.47
N LEU A 6 10.22 10.04 -13.95
CA LEU A 6 10.50 9.90 -15.39
C LEU A 6 9.99 8.57 -15.95
N LEU A 7 10.12 7.48 -15.19
CA LEU A 7 9.55 6.18 -15.58
C LEU A 7 8.01 6.23 -15.71
N ARG A 8 7.32 6.95 -14.83
CA ARG A 8 5.85 7.07 -14.88
C ARG A 8 5.36 8.02 -15.95
N GLU A 9 6.08 9.13 -16.17
CA GLU A 9 5.70 10.16 -17.12
C GLU A 9 6.02 9.74 -18.56
N ASN A 10 7.17 9.10 -18.79
CA ASN A 10 7.65 8.74 -20.12
C ASN A 10 8.23 7.30 -20.16
N PRO A 11 7.43 6.25 -19.86
CA PRO A 11 7.91 4.86 -19.83
C PRO A 11 8.51 4.41 -21.17
N GLU A 12 7.90 4.80 -22.29
CA GLU A 12 8.40 4.47 -23.64
C GLU A 12 9.80 5.02 -23.93
N ALA A 13 10.09 6.24 -23.47
CA ALA A 13 11.42 6.83 -23.66
C ALA A 13 12.49 6.05 -22.87
N VAL A 14 12.11 5.56 -21.69
CA VAL A 14 12.98 4.70 -20.87
C VAL A 14 13.16 3.33 -21.52
N ARG A 15 12.08 2.69 -21.99
CA ARG A 15 12.14 1.41 -22.74
C ARG A 15 13.03 1.52 -23.98
N ALA A 16 12.88 2.60 -24.76
CA ALA A 16 13.74 2.87 -25.91
C ALA A 16 15.21 3.04 -25.51
N SER A 17 15.50 3.70 -24.38
CA SER A 17 16.86 3.77 -23.83
C SER A 17 17.40 2.40 -23.42
N GLN A 18 16.58 1.54 -22.79
CA GLN A 18 16.98 0.17 -22.44
C GLN A 18 17.33 -0.63 -23.71
N ARG A 19 16.44 -0.63 -24.72
CA ARG A 19 16.69 -1.27 -26.01
C ARG A 19 17.96 -0.76 -26.70
N ALA A 20 18.19 0.56 -26.69
CA ALA A 20 19.38 1.16 -27.29
C ALA A 20 20.69 0.73 -26.60
N ARG A 21 20.61 0.31 -25.33
CA ARG A 21 21.73 -0.20 -24.54
C ARG A 21 21.88 -1.73 -24.64
N GLY A 22 20.96 -2.41 -25.33
CA GLY A 22 20.91 -3.88 -25.35
C GLY A 22 20.39 -4.49 -24.04
N GLU A 23 19.75 -3.68 -23.20
CA GLU A 23 19.15 -4.10 -21.93
C GLU A 23 17.70 -4.55 -22.14
N ASP A 24 17.18 -5.30 -21.16
CA ASP A 24 15.77 -5.70 -21.13
C ASP A 24 14.86 -4.50 -20.80
N GLU A 25 13.90 -4.23 -21.68
CA GLU A 25 12.88 -3.20 -21.47
C GLU A 25 11.80 -3.63 -20.48
N GLY A 26 11.62 -4.94 -20.26
CA GLY A 26 10.68 -5.49 -19.28
C GLY A 26 11.01 -5.10 -17.84
N VAL A 27 12.25 -4.68 -17.56
CA VAL A 27 12.64 -4.09 -16.27
C VAL A 27 11.84 -2.82 -15.98
N VAL A 28 11.47 -2.03 -17.00
CA VAL A 28 10.65 -0.82 -16.83
C VAL A 28 9.28 -1.20 -16.28
N ASP A 29 8.66 -2.25 -16.82
CA ASP A 29 7.36 -2.73 -16.37
C ASP A 29 7.42 -3.30 -14.97
N ALA A 30 8.45 -4.09 -14.66
CA ALA A 30 8.68 -4.63 -13.32
C ALA A 30 8.82 -3.52 -12.26
N VAL A 31 9.56 -2.45 -12.58
CA VAL A 31 9.73 -1.31 -11.66
C VAL A 31 8.41 -0.55 -11.47
N LEU A 32 7.65 -0.31 -12.55
CA LEU A 32 6.36 0.36 -12.46
C LEU A 32 5.35 -0.44 -11.64
N GLU A 33 5.33 -1.76 -11.81
CA GLU A 33 4.45 -2.65 -11.06
C GLU A 33 4.83 -2.70 -9.58
N ALA A 34 6.12 -2.82 -9.27
CA ALA A 34 6.61 -2.76 -7.88
C ALA A 34 6.24 -1.44 -7.21
N GLU A 35 6.43 -0.31 -7.90
CA GLU A 35 6.06 1.01 -7.37
C GLU A 35 4.53 1.15 -7.20
N GLN A 36 3.74 0.62 -8.12
CA GLN A 36 2.28 0.61 -7.99
C GLN A 36 1.85 -0.18 -6.75
N ARG A 37 2.38 -1.40 -6.56
CA ARG A 37 2.10 -2.24 -5.39
C ARG A 37 2.49 -1.51 -4.10
N ARG A 38 3.67 -0.90 -4.06
CA ARG A 38 4.15 -0.12 -2.91
C ARG A 38 3.19 1.02 -2.55
N ARG A 39 2.76 1.80 -3.56
CA ARG A 39 1.80 2.90 -3.36
C ARG A 39 0.43 2.40 -2.89
N SER A 40 -0.09 1.33 -3.49
CA SER A 40 -1.39 0.77 -3.07
C SER A 40 -1.34 0.23 -1.65
N SER A 41 -0.27 -0.44 -1.25
CA SER A 41 -0.10 -0.97 0.10
C SER A 41 -0.03 0.15 1.14
N LEU A 42 0.70 1.23 0.84
CA LEU A 42 0.75 2.40 1.73
C LEU A 42 -0.62 3.06 1.88
N THR A 43 -1.35 3.26 0.78
CA THR A 43 -2.70 3.82 0.83
C THR A 43 -3.68 2.93 1.62
N ALA A 44 -3.64 1.61 1.40
CA ALA A 44 -4.48 0.66 2.13
C ALA A 44 -4.16 0.66 3.64
N PHE A 45 -2.88 0.70 3.99
CA PHE A 45 -2.44 0.81 5.37
C PHE A 45 -2.95 2.09 6.05
N GLU A 46 -2.80 3.24 5.39
CA GLU A 46 -3.28 4.53 5.92
C GLU A 46 -4.80 4.54 6.10
N GLN A 47 -5.55 3.99 5.15
CA GLN A 47 -7.01 3.86 5.22
C GLN A 47 -7.45 3.00 6.40
N LEU A 48 -6.87 1.81 6.57
CA LEU A 48 -7.22 0.90 7.66
C LEU A 48 -6.80 1.46 9.02
N ARG A 49 -5.68 2.16 9.10
CA ARG A 49 -5.27 2.87 10.32
C ARG A 49 -6.26 3.99 10.69
N ALA A 50 -6.77 4.72 9.70
CA ALA A 50 -7.80 5.74 9.93
C ALA A 50 -9.12 5.11 10.39
N GLU A 51 -9.55 4.00 9.77
CA GLU A 51 -10.74 3.25 10.16
C GLU A 51 -10.63 2.69 11.58
N GLN A 52 -9.50 2.06 11.93
CA GLN A 52 -9.22 1.55 13.27
C GLN A 52 -9.31 2.67 14.33
N LYS A 53 -8.77 3.86 14.03
CA LYS A 53 -8.84 5.03 14.91
C LYS A 53 -10.28 5.56 15.05
N GLY A 54 -11.08 5.49 14.00
CA GLY A 54 -12.50 5.82 14.02
C GLY A 54 -13.27 4.87 14.95
N LEU A 55 -13.13 3.56 14.70
CA LEU A 55 -13.79 2.52 15.49
C LEU A 55 -13.45 2.58 16.98
N GLY A 56 -12.21 2.92 17.35
CA GLY A 56 -11.85 3.08 18.77
C GLY A 56 -12.69 4.14 19.50
N LYS A 57 -13.13 5.20 18.79
CA LYS A 57 -14.04 6.22 19.35
C LYS A 57 -15.47 5.69 19.47
N ASP A 58 -15.92 4.90 18.51
CA ASP A 58 -17.26 4.32 18.50
C ASP A 58 -17.40 3.23 19.57
N VAL A 59 -16.38 2.38 19.74
CA VAL A 59 -16.28 1.39 20.84
C VAL A 59 -16.39 2.04 22.21
N ALA A 60 -15.81 3.23 22.39
CA ALA A 60 -15.88 3.97 23.65
C ALA A 60 -17.30 4.49 23.97
N ARG A 61 -18.14 4.65 22.94
CA ARG A 61 -19.52 5.15 23.06
C ARG A 61 -20.56 4.02 23.07
N ALA A 62 -20.26 2.89 22.44
CA ALA A 62 -21.15 1.75 22.34
C ALA A 62 -21.30 0.98 23.67
N GLN A 63 -22.44 0.29 23.83
CA GLN A 63 -22.74 -0.55 24.97
C GLN A 63 -23.36 -1.88 24.54
N GLY A 64 -23.39 -2.86 25.44
CA GLY A 64 -24.01 -4.16 25.18
C GLY A 64 -23.45 -4.90 23.97
N GLU A 65 -24.33 -5.42 23.13
CA GLU A 65 -23.99 -6.20 21.93
C GLU A 65 -23.27 -5.37 20.86
N GLU A 66 -23.63 -4.09 20.69
CA GLU A 66 -22.98 -3.19 19.74
C GLU A 66 -21.48 -3.03 20.05
N LYS A 67 -21.15 -2.91 21.35
CA LYS A 67 -19.75 -2.84 21.78
C LYS A 67 -18.99 -4.13 21.47
N GLN A 68 -19.62 -5.29 21.63
CA GLN A 68 -18.97 -6.56 21.33
C GLN A 68 -18.71 -6.71 19.82
N ALA A 69 -19.67 -6.33 18.97
CA ALA A 69 -19.49 -6.31 17.52
C ALA A 69 -18.36 -5.36 17.08
N LEU A 70 -18.31 -4.16 17.65
CA LEU A 70 -17.25 -3.20 17.33
C LEU A 70 -15.88 -3.66 17.83
N LEU A 71 -15.79 -4.32 18.99
CA LEU A 71 -14.55 -4.91 19.50
C LEU A 71 -14.03 -6.02 18.57
N ALA A 72 -14.91 -6.89 18.06
CA ALA A 72 -14.55 -7.93 17.12
C ALA A 72 -13.98 -7.33 15.82
N ARG A 73 -14.69 -6.36 15.22
CA ARG A 73 -14.24 -5.66 14.02
C ARG A 73 -12.92 -4.91 14.24
N THR A 74 -12.75 -4.26 15.39
CA THR A 74 -11.50 -3.56 15.74
C THR A 74 -10.32 -4.52 15.83
N LYS A 75 -10.53 -5.74 16.34
CA LYS A 75 -9.48 -6.77 16.42
C LYS A 75 -9.06 -7.27 15.04
N GLU A 76 -10.02 -7.51 14.14
CA GLU A 76 -9.75 -7.88 12.74
C GLU A 76 -8.97 -6.79 12.01
N LEU A 77 -9.42 -5.53 12.10
CA LEU A 77 -8.70 -4.40 11.53
C LEU A 77 -7.29 -4.25 12.10
N SER A 78 -7.12 -4.46 13.41
CA SER A 78 -5.78 -4.40 14.03
C SER A 78 -4.83 -5.45 13.47
N GLN A 79 -5.34 -6.63 13.08
CA GLN A 79 -4.53 -7.65 12.43
C GLN A 79 -4.19 -7.25 10.99
N GLN A 80 -5.16 -6.79 10.22
CA GLN A 80 -4.94 -6.33 8.84
C GLN A 80 -3.95 -5.16 8.76
N VAL A 81 -4.02 -4.22 9.71
CA VAL A 81 -3.06 -3.10 9.82
C VAL A 81 -1.65 -3.61 10.08
N LYS A 82 -1.47 -4.63 10.92
CA LYS A 82 -0.15 -5.24 11.17
C LYS A 82 0.38 -5.97 9.95
N ASP A 83 -0.47 -6.72 9.26
CA ASP A 83 -0.07 -7.48 8.07
C ASP A 83 0.34 -6.53 6.94
N LEU A 84 -0.40 -5.44 6.72
CA LEU A 84 -0.05 -4.42 5.74
C LEU A 84 1.17 -3.59 6.13
N GLN A 85 1.38 -3.32 7.43
CA GLN A 85 2.61 -2.68 7.89
C GLN A 85 3.83 -3.55 7.57
N ALA A 86 3.76 -4.85 7.86
CA ALA A 86 4.85 -5.78 7.54
C ALA A 86 5.13 -5.83 6.03
N ALA A 87 4.08 -5.90 5.21
CA ALA A 87 4.22 -5.87 3.75
C ALA A 87 4.76 -4.52 3.23
N ALA A 88 4.43 -3.41 3.88
CA ALA A 88 4.97 -2.10 3.53
C ALA A 88 6.45 -1.98 3.92
N ASP A 89 6.85 -2.51 5.08
CA ASP A 89 8.24 -2.52 5.57
C ASP A 89 9.14 -3.41 4.69
N GLU A 90 8.63 -4.55 4.19
CA GLU A 90 9.36 -5.39 3.22
C GLU A 90 9.51 -4.75 1.83
N ALA A 91 8.70 -3.74 1.51
CA ALA A 91 8.71 -3.05 0.22
C ALA A 91 9.47 -1.70 0.23
N GLN A 92 10.09 -1.33 1.36
CA GLN A 92 10.94 -0.13 1.51
C GLN A 92 12.42 -0.41 1.22
#